data_AF-A0A2W4S1B9-F1
#
_entry.id   AF-A0A2W4S1B9-F1
#
_cell.length_a   1.000
_cell.length_b   1.000
_cell.length_c   1.000
_cell.angle_alpha   90.00
_cell.angle_beta   90.00
_cell.angle_gamma   90.00
#
_symmetry.space_group_name_H-M   'P 1'
#
loop_
_entity.id
_entity.type
_entity.pdbx_description
1 polymer ?
#
loop_
_entity_poly.entity_id
_entity_poly.type
_entity_poly.pdbx_seq_one_letter_code
_entity_poly.pdbx_strand_id
1 'polypeptide(L)'
;MLIVLASAFGCTSTARPRPDMGAPAPPPTSVRIIGTVTIADDLLARRMDALAARSATWRAGMDSIQAAGFHMVVAGPAAVRRMVRGLENYAPEHLGEVVPLRDPTGAIAGAVVTIDLPRLERLWRRTGLPRSVFEADVDRILIHEIYGHVVPLAASRSIEGGCPDPKPGAPALSSCAIRRENVIRKELGMEPRLAYDLSGLVIGRYLDRAFFGPNEP
;
A
#
# COMPACT_ATOMS: atom_id res chain seq x y z
N MET A 1 -14.75 22.10 4.40
CA MET A 1 -14.92 20.81 5.13
C MET A 1 -15.83 19.95 4.27
N LEU A 2 -15.25 19.13 3.39
CA LEU A 2 -16.02 18.37 2.39
C LEU A 2 -16.44 17.02 3.01
N ILE A 3 -17.74 16.77 3.03
CA ILE A 3 -18.35 15.53 3.53
C ILE A 3 -18.38 14.54 2.36
N VAL A 4 -17.65 13.43 2.47
CA VAL A 4 -17.72 12.30 1.51
C VAL A 4 -18.31 11.09 2.23
N LEU A 5 -19.25 10.41 1.58
CA LEU A 5 -20.00 9.25 2.10
C LEU A 5 -19.51 7.99 1.38
N ALA A 6 -19.10 6.97 2.14
CA ALA A 6 -18.99 5.61 1.63
C ALA A 6 -20.30 4.87 1.92
N SER A 7 -20.91 4.28 0.90
CA SER A 7 -22.09 3.42 1.06
C SER A 7 -21.64 1.98 1.18
N ALA A 8 -21.86 1.36 2.34
CA ALA A 8 -21.70 -0.08 2.54
C ALA A 8 -23.09 -0.69 2.78
N PHE A 9 -23.50 -1.60 1.90
CA PHE A 9 -24.68 -2.45 2.12
C PHE A 9 -24.34 -3.52 3.16
N GLY A 10 -25.09 -3.56 4.25
CA GLY A 10 -25.01 -4.59 5.27
C GLY A 10 -25.85 -5.81 4.91
N CYS A 11 -25.29 -6.99 5.14
CA CYS A 11 -26.06 -8.19 5.42
C CYS A 11 -25.69 -8.68 6.82
N THR A 12 -26.71 -8.81 7.67
CA THR A 12 -26.67 -9.28 9.05
C THR A 12 -26.28 -10.75 9.13
N SER A 13 -25.39 -11.11 10.05
CA SER A 13 -25.32 -12.48 10.59
C SER A 13 -24.82 -12.49 12.04
N THR A 14 -25.32 -13.46 12.78
CA THR A 14 -25.44 -13.59 14.23
C THR A 14 -24.13 -13.90 14.97
N ALA A 15 -24.08 -13.42 16.22
CA ALA A 15 -22.95 -13.31 17.14
C ALA A 15 -22.12 -14.58 17.45
N ARG A 16 -20.82 -14.35 17.74
CA ARG A 16 -20.01 -15.04 18.77
C ARG A 16 -19.04 -14.02 19.43
N PRO A 17 -18.62 -14.25 20.69
CA PRO A 17 -18.10 -13.20 21.57
C PRO A 17 -16.71 -12.68 21.17
N ARG A 18 -16.53 -11.35 21.32
CA ARG A 18 -15.28 -10.62 21.06
C ARG A 18 -14.16 -11.09 22.00
N PRO A 19 -12.96 -11.40 21.48
CA PRO A 19 -11.77 -11.38 22.32
C PRO A 19 -11.34 -9.93 22.53
N ASP A 20 -11.11 -9.60 23.80
CA ASP A 20 -10.42 -8.46 24.39
C ASP A 20 -10.18 -7.23 23.48
N MET A 21 -10.91 -6.16 23.76
CA MET A 21 -10.62 -4.81 23.26
C MET A 21 -9.33 -4.32 23.91
N GLY A 22 -8.20 -4.77 23.38
CA GLY A 22 -6.90 -4.17 23.63
C GLY A 22 -7.01 -2.66 23.47
N ALA A 23 -6.39 -1.94 24.41
CA ALA A 23 -6.39 -0.49 24.51
C ALA A 23 -6.32 0.20 23.12
N PRO A 24 -7.02 1.35 22.92
CA PRO A 24 -6.97 2.06 21.66
C PRO A 24 -5.51 2.29 21.28
N ALA A 25 -5.12 1.77 20.11
CA ALA A 25 -3.78 1.97 19.58
C ALA A 25 -3.45 3.47 19.63
N PRO A 26 -2.21 3.84 20.00
CA PRO A 26 -1.85 5.25 20.15
C PRO A 26 -2.19 6.05 18.87
N PRO A 27 -2.46 7.37 19.02
CA PRO A 27 -2.69 8.25 17.87
C PRO A 27 -1.51 8.13 16.89
N PRO A 28 -1.73 8.34 15.58
CA PRO A 28 -0.63 8.34 14.63
C PRO A 28 0.36 9.42 15.08
N THR A 29 1.63 9.03 15.25
CA THR A 29 2.64 9.85 15.92
C THR A 29 2.93 11.15 15.15
N SER A 30 2.56 11.21 13.87
CA SER A 30 2.57 12.41 13.05
C SER A 30 1.60 12.30 11.87
N VAL A 31 1.07 13.44 11.42
CA VAL A 31 0.34 13.56 10.15
C VAL A 31 1.00 14.66 9.33
N ARG A 32 1.39 14.33 8.09
CA ARG A 32 1.94 15.28 7.12
C ARG A 32 1.00 15.44 5.94
N ILE A 33 0.72 16.68 5.55
CA ILE A 33 -0.15 17.00 4.41
C ILE A 33 0.67 17.74 3.36
N ILE A 34 0.67 17.23 2.13
CA ILE A 34 1.37 17.81 0.96
C ILE A 34 0.38 17.89 -0.19
N GLY A 35 -0.22 19.07 -0.39
CA GLY A 35 -1.28 19.25 -1.38
C GLY A 35 -2.46 18.31 -1.09
N THR A 36 -2.76 17.40 -2.02
CA THR A 36 -3.85 16.40 -1.89
C THR A 36 -3.43 15.10 -1.20
N VAL A 37 -2.17 14.98 -0.75
CA VAL A 37 -1.61 13.78 -0.15
C VAL A 37 -1.49 13.94 1.37
N THR A 38 -2.16 13.07 2.12
CA THR A 38 -2.04 12.96 3.59
C THR A 38 -1.24 11.70 3.93
N ILE A 39 -0.20 11.83 4.75
CA ILE A 39 0.64 10.71 5.21
C ILE A 39 0.54 10.64 6.73
N ALA A 40 0.09 9.52 7.28
CA ALA A 40 -0.18 9.36 8.72
C ALA A 40 0.75 8.33 9.39
N ASP A 41 2.03 8.42 9.06
CA ASP A 41 3.12 7.63 9.67
C ASP A 41 4.49 8.24 9.29
N ASP A 42 5.36 8.45 10.28
CA ASP A 42 6.69 9.05 10.09
C ASP A 42 7.62 8.23 9.19
N LEU A 43 7.57 6.90 9.32
CA LEU A 43 8.40 6.03 8.51
C LEU A 43 7.92 6.11 7.06
N LEU A 44 6.61 6.01 6.81
CA LEU A 44 6.07 6.12 5.45
C LEU A 44 6.44 7.46 4.83
N ALA A 45 6.31 8.56 5.56
CA ALA A 45 6.70 9.89 5.09
C ALA A 45 8.18 9.94 4.69
N ARG A 46 9.10 9.46 5.55
CA ARG A 46 10.53 9.43 5.24
C ARG A 46 10.86 8.54 4.04
N ARG A 47 10.19 7.38 3.91
CA ARG A 47 10.41 6.47 2.77
C ARG A 47 9.92 7.11 1.46
N MET A 48 8.77 7.78 1.48
CA MET A 48 8.27 8.52 0.32
C MET A 48 9.21 9.66 -0.11
N ASP A 49 9.78 10.39 0.85
CA ASP A 49 10.80 11.42 0.56
C ASP A 49 12.07 10.80 -0.04
N ALA A 50 12.54 9.67 0.50
CA ALA A 50 13.71 8.96 0.00
C ALA A 50 13.50 8.43 -1.44
N LEU A 51 12.29 7.96 -1.76
CA LEU A 51 11.92 7.58 -3.13
C LEU A 51 11.93 8.79 -4.07
N ALA A 52 11.38 9.93 -3.64
CA ALA A 52 11.39 11.16 -4.42
C ALA A 52 12.81 11.68 -4.70
N ALA A 53 13.72 11.56 -3.74
CA ALA A 53 15.11 11.97 -3.92
C ALA A 53 15.87 11.10 -4.94
N ARG A 54 15.44 9.85 -5.17
CA ARG A 54 16.21 8.85 -5.93
C ARG A 54 15.55 8.40 -7.23
N SER A 55 14.27 8.69 -7.45
CA SER A 55 13.52 8.28 -8.65
C SER A 55 12.79 9.46 -9.28
N ALA A 56 13.15 9.80 -10.51
CA ALA A 56 12.45 10.81 -11.29
C ALA A 56 11.03 10.35 -11.67
N THR A 57 10.88 9.05 -11.96
CA THR A 57 9.59 8.45 -12.27
C THR A 57 8.64 8.49 -11.07
N TRP A 58 9.12 8.23 -9.86
CA TRP A 58 8.33 8.39 -8.63
C TRP A 58 7.84 9.83 -8.46
N ARG A 59 8.74 10.82 -8.61
CA ARG A 59 8.37 12.24 -8.51
C ARG A 59 7.28 12.61 -9.50
N ALA A 60 7.46 12.28 -10.78
CA ALA A 60 6.47 12.55 -11.82
C ALA A 60 5.11 11.89 -11.52
N GLY A 61 5.11 10.67 -10.96
CA GLY A 61 3.90 10.00 -10.49
C GLY A 61 3.19 10.76 -9.38
N MET A 62 3.92 11.21 -8.37
CA MET A 62 3.38 12.01 -7.25
C MET A 62 2.86 13.37 -7.73
N ASP A 63 3.58 14.04 -8.62
CA ASP A 63 3.16 15.31 -9.22
C ASP A 63 1.86 15.13 -10.03
N SER A 64 1.70 14.00 -10.73
CA SER A 64 0.46 13.72 -11.48
C SER A 64 -0.76 13.53 -10.58
N ILE A 65 -0.60 12.93 -9.40
CA ILE A 65 -1.67 12.79 -8.39
C ILE A 65 -2.12 14.17 -7.91
N GLN A 66 -1.16 15.06 -7.63
CA GLN A 66 -1.44 16.43 -7.18
C GLN A 66 -2.08 17.26 -8.29
N ALA A 67 -1.53 17.22 -9.50
CA ALA A 67 -2.05 17.95 -10.66
C ALA A 67 -3.47 17.51 -11.04
N ALA A 68 -3.79 16.22 -10.86
CA ALA A 68 -5.14 15.72 -11.05
C ALA A 68 -6.12 16.23 -9.97
N GLY A 69 -5.66 16.71 -8.82
CA GLY A 69 -6.52 16.95 -7.66
C GLY A 69 -7.02 15.63 -7.05
N PHE A 70 -6.25 14.55 -7.14
CA PHE A 70 -6.63 13.23 -6.61
C PHE A 70 -6.21 13.13 -5.15
N HIS A 71 -7.17 12.86 -4.25
CA HIS A 71 -6.89 12.79 -2.81
C HIS A 71 -6.30 11.45 -2.43
N MET A 72 -5.11 11.44 -1.81
CA MET A 72 -4.47 10.21 -1.37
C MET A 72 -4.20 10.24 0.14
N VAL A 73 -4.55 9.17 0.84
CA VAL A 73 -4.17 8.94 2.25
C VAL A 73 -3.21 7.76 2.30
N VAL A 74 -2.01 7.93 2.85
CA VAL A 74 -1.00 6.86 3.03
C VAL A 74 -0.82 6.61 4.52
N ALA A 75 -1.20 5.42 5.00
CA ALA A 75 -1.32 5.18 6.43
C ALA A 75 -1.22 3.70 6.82
N GLY A 76 -0.98 3.45 8.11
CA GLY A 76 -1.19 2.12 8.69
C GLY A 76 -2.68 1.83 8.99
N PRO A 77 -3.07 0.56 9.20
CA PRO A 77 -4.48 0.16 9.32
C PRO A 77 -5.23 0.83 10.49
N ALA A 78 -4.53 1.08 11.61
CA ALA A 78 -5.12 1.77 12.76
C ALA A 78 -5.41 3.24 12.48
N ALA A 79 -4.57 3.92 11.70
CA ALA A 79 -4.78 5.31 11.32
C ALA A 79 -5.91 5.43 10.28
N VAL A 80 -5.98 4.52 9.31
CA VAL A 80 -7.09 4.46 8.33
C VAL A 80 -8.44 4.40 9.04
N ARG A 81 -8.61 3.46 9.98
CA ARG A 81 -9.85 3.30 10.76
C ARG A 81 -10.30 4.55 11.51
N ARG A 82 -9.37 5.43 11.87
CA ARG A 82 -9.66 6.68 12.60
C ARG A 82 -9.89 7.87 11.67
N MET A 83 -9.19 7.91 10.55
CA MET A 83 -9.10 9.10 9.69
C MET A 83 -10.02 9.05 8.49
N VAL A 84 -10.38 7.85 8.02
CA VAL A 84 -11.14 7.68 6.78
C VAL A 84 -12.54 7.20 7.12
N ARG A 85 -13.52 8.07 6.87
CA ARG A 85 -14.94 7.77 7.06
C ARG A 85 -15.38 6.61 6.18
N GLY A 86 -16.12 5.68 6.75
CA GLY A 86 -16.59 4.46 6.07
C GLY A 86 -15.60 3.30 6.11
N LEU A 87 -14.41 3.50 6.69
CA LEU A 87 -13.39 2.46 6.89
C LEU A 87 -13.12 2.20 8.38
N GLU A 88 -14.07 2.48 9.28
CA GLU A 88 -13.91 2.35 10.73
C GLU A 88 -13.60 0.91 11.16
N ASN A 89 -14.12 -0.08 10.42
CA ASN A 89 -13.91 -1.51 10.65
C ASN A 89 -12.92 -2.13 9.66
N TYR A 90 -12.17 -1.32 8.91
CA TYR A 90 -11.24 -1.80 7.90
C TYR A 90 -10.14 -2.69 8.49
N ALA A 91 -9.95 -3.86 7.87
CA ALA A 91 -8.91 -4.81 8.18
C ALA A 91 -8.26 -5.27 6.87
N PRO A 92 -7.00 -4.91 6.59
CA PRO A 92 -6.35 -5.30 5.34
C PRO A 92 -6.09 -6.81 5.30
N GLU A 93 -6.26 -7.40 4.13
CA GLU A 93 -5.90 -8.80 3.88
C GLU A 93 -4.39 -8.95 3.60
N HIS A 94 -3.81 -7.93 2.97
CA HIS A 94 -2.44 -7.90 2.45
C HIS A 94 -1.54 -6.93 3.24
N LEU A 95 -0.22 -6.98 3.00
CA LEU A 95 0.73 -6.06 3.63
C LEU A 95 0.64 -4.64 3.06
N GLY A 96 0.25 -4.52 1.79
CA GLY A 96 -0.10 -3.28 1.11
C GLY A 96 -1.47 -3.45 0.46
N GLU A 97 -2.29 -2.39 0.45
CA GLU A 97 -3.60 -2.41 -0.21
C GLU A 97 -4.02 -0.99 -0.62
N VAL A 98 -4.71 -0.88 -1.77
CA VAL A 98 -5.36 0.35 -2.23
C VAL A 98 -6.87 0.24 -2.17
N VAL A 99 -7.50 1.17 -1.45
CA VAL A 99 -8.97 1.33 -1.40
C VAL A 99 -9.36 2.62 -2.13
N PRO A 100 -10.00 2.53 -3.32
CA PRO A 100 -10.49 3.70 -4.04
C PRO A 100 -11.59 4.44 -3.27
N LEU A 101 -11.50 5.77 -3.25
CA LEU A 101 -12.51 6.66 -2.66
C LEU A 101 -13.35 7.27 -3.75
N ARG A 102 -14.67 7.19 -3.60
CA ARG A 102 -15.63 7.73 -4.56
C ARG A 102 -16.21 9.06 -4.06
N ASP A 103 -16.46 9.98 -4.98
CA ASP A 103 -17.25 11.18 -4.70
C ASP A 103 -18.77 10.86 -4.71
N PRO A 104 -19.64 11.84 -4.38
CA PRO A 104 -21.09 11.64 -4.42
C PRO A 104 -21.67 11.28 -5.80
N THR A 105 -20.94 11.52 -6.90
CA THR A 105 -21.33 11.12 -8.26
C THR A 105 -20.96 9.67 -8.57
N GLY A 106 -20.15 9.04 -7.71
CA GLY A 106 -19.65 7.68 -7.87
C GLY A 106 -18.31 7.58 -8.59
N ALA A 107 -17.75 8.70 -9.07
CA ALA A 107 -16.44 8.73 -9.71
C ALA A 107 -15.32 8.57 -8.68
N ILE A 108 -14.18 7.99 -9.08
CA ILE A 108 -13.04 7.84 -8.17
C ILE A 108 -12.36 9.20 -7.98
N ALA A 109 -12.49 9.77 -6.78
CA ALA A 109 -11.94 11.07 -6.43
C ALA A 109 -10.63 10.97 -5.63
N GLY A 110 -10.33 9.80 -5.09
CA GLY A 110 -9.14 9.57 -4.28
C GLY A 110 -8.85 8.09 -4.03
N ALA A 111 -7.87 7.82 -3.17
CA ALA A 111 -7.56 6.49 -2.70
C ALA A 111 -6.94 6.51 -1.30
N VAL A 112 -7.14 5.44 -0.55
CA VAL A 112 -6.37 5.11 0.65
C VAL A 112 -5.35 4.06 0.27
N VAL A 113 -4.10 4.29 0.64
CA VAL A 113 -3.00 3.35 0.55
C VAL A 113 -2.66 2.90 1.96
N THR A 114 -2.89 1.63 2.22
CA THR A 114 -2.58 1.03 3.52
C THR A 114 -1.27 0.28 3.44
N ILE A 115 -0.39 0.48 4.42
CA ILE A 115 0.81 -0.35 4.62
C ILE A 115 0.79 -0.91 6.04
N ASP A 116 0.64 -2.23 6.21
CA ASP A 116 0.63 -2.89 7.51
C ASP A 116 2.05 -3.06 8.07
N LEU A 117 2.65 -1.92 8.47
CA LEU A 117 3.96 -1.87 9.10
C LEU A 117 4.07 -2.79 10.34
N PRO A 118 3.08 -2.87 11.26
CA PRO A 118 3.16 -3.80 12.38
C PRO A 118 3.27 -5.26 11.95
N ARG A 119 2.52 -5.70 10.94
CA ARG A 119 2.63 -7.09 10.43
C ARG A 119 3.96 -7.32 9.74
N LEU A 120 4.43 -6.38 8.90
CA LEU A 120 5.74 -6.47 8.26
C LEU A 120 6.87 -6.52 9.30
N GLU A 121 6.78 -5.72 10.36
CA GLU A 121 7.79 -5.68 11.42
C GLU A 121 7.84 -7.01 12.19
N ARG A 122 6.70 -7.61 12.50
CA ARG A 122 6.65 -8.95 13.12
C ARG A 122 7.32 -10.01 12.24
N LEU A 123 7.11 -9.95 10.92
CA LEU A 123 7.78 -10.87 9.99
C LEU A 123 9.28 -10.62 9.94
N TRP A 124 9.69 -9.36 9.80
CA TRP A 124 11.10 -8.95 9.77
C TRP A 124 11.87 -9.39 11.01
N ARG A 125 11.32 -9.18 12.21
CA ARG A 125 11.97 -9.56 13.48
C ARG A 125 12.30 -11.06 13.56
N ARG A 126 11.57 -11.92 12.86
CA ARG A 126 11.84 -13.36 12.78
C ARG A 126 13.04 -13.73 11.90
N THR A 127 13.52 -12.80 11.07
CA THR A 127 14.58 -13.07 10.09
C THR A 127 15.98 -12.75 10.61
N GLY A 128 16.12 -11.86 11.60
CA GLY A 128 17.43 -11.33 12.02
C GLY A 128 18.12 -10.42 10.99
N LEU A 129 17.45 -10.08 9.89
CA LEU A 129 18.02 -9.24 8.82
C LEU A 129 18.20 -7.78 9.28
N PRO A 130 19.15 -7.03 8.69
CA PRO A 130 19.34 -5.62 9.00
C PRO A 130 18.07 -4.78 8.79
N ARG A 131 17.92 -3.70 9.58
CA ARG A 131 16.79 -2.75 9.46
C ARG A 131 16.63 -2.17 8.04
N SER A 132 17.73 -2.00 7.32
CA SER A 132 17.73 -1.54 5.93
C SER A 132 16.92 -2.46 5.00
N VAL A 133 16.84 -3.76 5.29
CA VAL A 133 16.03 -4.70 4.51
C VAL A 133 14.55 -4.45 4.72
N PHE A 134 14.13 -4.25 5.97
CA PHE A 134 12.75 -3.88 6.30
C PHE A 134 12.34 -2.58 5.58
N GLU A 135 13.18 -1.55 5.63
CA GLU A 135 12.88 -0.28 4.96
C GLU A 135 12.85 -0.41 3.44
N ALA A 136 13.72 -1.24 2.86
CA ALA A 136 13.69 -1.52 1.43
C ALA A 136 12.42 -2.30 1.02
N ASP A 137 11.89 -3.18 1.88
CA ASP A 137 10.62 -3.84 1.63
C ASP A 137 9.42 -2.89 1.80
N VAL A 138 9.50 -1.91 2.71
CA VAL A 138 8.52 -0.80 2.74
C VAL A 138 8.54 -0.02 1.43
N ASP A 139 9.72 0.32 0.89
CA ASP A 139 9.84 0.98 -0.42
C ASP A 139 9.19 0.14 -1.52
N ARG A 140 9.42 -1.18 -1.56
CA ARG A 140 8.82 -2.08 -2.56
C ARG A 140 7.30 -2.04 -2.52
N ILE A 141 6.72 -2.09 -1.32
CA ILE A 141 5.26 -2.01 -1.16
C ILE A 141 4.77 -0.63 -1.58
N LEU A 142 5.39 0.47 -1.13
CA LEU A 142 5.00 1.83 -1.52
C LEU A 142 5.04 2.04 -3.05
N ILE A 143 6.10 1.57 -3.71
CA ILE A 143 6.22 1.63 -5.18
C ILE A 143 5.07 0.88 -5.83
N HIS A 144 4.76 -0.33 -5.35
CA HIS A 144 3.69 -1.15 -5.89
C HIS A 144 2.32 -0.49 -5.71
N GLU A 145 1.95 -0.12 -4.48
CA GLU A 145 0.61 0.43 -4.22
C GLU A 145 0.42 1.80 -4.88
N ILE A 146 1.38 2.71 -4.72
CA ILE A 146 1.20 4.09 -5.20
C ILE A 146 1.42 4.17 -6.71
N TYR A 147 2.57 3.71 -7.19
CA TYR A 147 2.91 3.88 -8.61
C TYR A 147 2.27 2.81 -9.52
N GLY A 148 2.13 1.59 -8.99
CA GLY A 148 1.45 0.49 -9.67
C GLY A 148 -0.06 0.73 -9.76
N HIS A 149 -0.71 1.16 -8.67
CA HIS A 149 -2.18 1.26 -8.60
C HIS A 149 -2.72 2.70 -8.55
N VAL A 150 -2.24 3.55 -7.64
CA VAL A 150 -2.84 4.88 -7.44
C VAL A 150 -2.61 5.81 -8.63
N VAL A 151 -1.40 5.88 -9.19
CA VAL A 151 -1.12 6.75 -10.35
C VAL A 151 -2.07 6.49 -11.53
N PRO A 152 -2.27 5.23 -12.00
CA PRO A 152 -3.23 4.99 -13.07
C PRO A 152 -4.69 5.28 -12.65
N LEU A 153 -5.09 5.00 -11.40
CA LEU A 153 -6.42 5.37 -10.90
C LEU A 153 -6.65 6.89 -10.89
N ALA A 154 -5.62 7.66 -10.55
CA ALA A 154 -5.68 9.12 -10.56
C ALA A 154 -5.87 9.69 -11.97
N ALA A 155 -5.26 9.05 -12.96
CA ALA A 155 -5.39 9.43 -14.36
C ALA A 155 -6.74 9.02 -14.97
N SER A 156 -7.22 7.80 -14.68
CA SER A 156 -8.43 7.25 -15.31
C SER A 156 -9.72 7.67 -14.62
N ARG A 157 -9.68 7.95 -13.31
CA ARG A 157 -10.86 8.17 -12.46
C ARG A 157 -11.86 6.99 -12.46
N SER A 158 -11.42 5.79 -12.88
CA SER A 158 -12.22 4.57 -13.03
C SER A 158 -11.42 3.32 -12.63
N ILE A 159 -12.11 2.29 -12.14
CA ILE A 159 -11.49 1.00 -11.77
C ILE A 159 -10.94 0.29 -13.01
N GLU A 160 -11.67 0.34 -14.11
CA GLU A 160 -11.33 -0.28 -15.38
C GLU A 160 -10.07 0.32 -16.00
N GLY A 161 -9.81 1.61 -15.77
CA GLY A 161 -8.58 2.28 -16.16
C GLY A 161 -7.45 2.19 -15.14
N GLY A 162 -7.68 1.53 -14.00
CA GLY A 162 -6.65 1.19 -13.03
C GLY A 162 -5.72 0.07 -13.54
N CYS A 163 -4.77 -0.33 -12.70
CA CYS A 163 -3.84 -1.41 -13.01
C CYS A 163 -4.03 -2.60 -12.07
N PRO A 164 -5.00 -3.49 -12.31
CA PRO A 164 -5.26 -4.57 -11.37
C PRO A 164 -4.04 -5.48 -11.22
N ASP A 165 -3.96 -6.09 -10.04
CA ASP A 165 -3.01 -7.14 -9.76
C ASP A 165 -3.24 -8.37 -10.66
N PRO A 166 -2.18 -9.14 -10.96
CA PRO A 166 -2.32 -10.35 -11.75
C PRO A 166 -3.20 -11.35 -11.00
N LYS A 167 -4.06 -12.06 -11.75
CA LYS A 167 -4.80 -13.20 -11.19
C LYS A 167 -3.81 -14.24 -10.63
N PRO A 168 -4.16 -15.01 -9.59
CA PRO A 168 -3.32 -16.10 -9.09
C PRO A 168 -2.87 -17.02 -10.24
N GLY A 169 -1.56 -17.29 -10.31
CA GLY A 169 -0.94 -18.11 -11.36
C GLY A 169 -0.65 -17.39 -12.69
N ALA A 170 -1.09 -16.14 -12.87
CA ALA A 170 -0.71 -15.36 -14.06
C ALA A 170 0.74 -14.88 -13.96
N PRO A 171 1.49 -14.79 -15.08
CA PRO A 171 2.85 -14.30 -15.06
C PRO A 171 2.92 -12.87 -14.53
N ALA A 172 3.79 -12.59 -13.57
CA ALA A 172 3.93 -11.27 -12.96
C ALA A 172 4.15 -10.15 -14.00
N LEU A 173 4.96 -10.40 -15.02
CA LEU A 173 5.26 -9.43 -16.09
C LEU A 173 4.04 -9.08 -16.97
N SER A 174 2.99 -9.89 -16.95
CA SER A 174 1.73 -9.58 -17.62
C SER A 174 0.92 -8.49 -16.91
N SER A 175 1.16 -8.25 -15.61
CA SER A 175 0.51 -7.18 -14.85
C SER A 175 1.08 -5.81 -15.22
N CYS A 176 0.20 -4.84 -15.47
CA CYS A 176 0.62 -3.47 -15.73
C CYS A 176 1.17 -2.79 -14.46
N ALA A 177 0.65 -3.08 -13.27
CA ALA A 177 1.22 -2.59 -12.01
C ALA A 177 2.68 -3.06 -11.86
N ILE A 178 2.96 -4.33 -12.16
CA ILE A 178 4.32 -4.90 -12.07
C ILE A 178 5.28 -4.29 -13.10
N ARG A 179 4.82 -4.09 -14.34
CA ARG A 179 5.65 -3.40 -15.35
C ARG A 179 5.97 -1.96 -14.94
N ARG A 180 4.99 -1.26 -14.34
CA ARG A 180 5.15 0.10 -13.84
C ARG A 180 6.14 0.17 -12.67
N GLU A 181 6.02 -0.69 -11.65
CA GLU A 181 6.99 -0.69 -10.54
C GLU A 181 8.40 -1.01 -11.01
N ASN A 182 8.56 -1.90 -12.02
CA ASN A 182 9.88 -2.31 -12.50
C ASN A 182 10.67 -1.16 -13.15
N VAL A 183 9.99 -0.11 -13.64
CA VAL A 183 10.65 1.14 -14.08
C VAL A 183 11.36 1.81 -12.90
N ILE A 184 10.66 1.99 -11.78
CA ILE A 184 11.23 2.61 -10.58
C ILE A 184 12.30 1.71 -9.96
N ARG A 185 12.06 0.39 -9.90
CA ARG A 185 13.05 -0.57 -9.38
C ARG A 185 14.37 -0.48 -10.14
N LYS A 186 14.31 -0.35 -11.47
CA LYS A 186 15.50 -0.11 -12.31
C LYS A 186 16.24 1.17 -11.95
N GLU A 187 15.52 2.29 -11.76
CA GLU A 187 16.14 3.56 -11.33
C GLU A 187 16.82 3.45 -9.96
N LEU A 188 16.26 2.64 -9.07
CA LEU A 188 16.77 2.45 -7.71
C LEU A 188 17.83 1.34 -7.58
N GLY A 189 18.21 0.68 -8.68
CA GLY A 189 19.15 -0.45 -8.67
C GLY A 189 18.61 -1.69 -7.95
N MET A 190 17.29 -1.89 -7.93
CA MET A 190 16.63 -3.04 -7.33
C MET A 190 16.38 -4.14 -8.37
N GLU A 191 16.45 -5.39 -7.92
CA GLU A 191 16.03 -6.53 -8.75
C GLU A 191 14.57 -6.39 -9.22
N PRO A 192 14.27 -6.74 -10.48
CA PRO A 192 12.92 -6.69 -11.00
C PRO A 192 12.01 -7.63 -10.22
N ARG A 193 10.74 -7.24 -10.07
CA ARG A 193 9.71 -8.13 -9.55
C ARG A 193 9.27 -9.08 -10.65
N LEU A 194 9.43 -10.37 -10.35
CA LEU A 194 9.06 -11.49 -11.23
C LEU A 194 7.95 -12.36 -10.62
N ALA A 195 7.53 -12.09 -9.39
CA ALA A 195 6.50 -12.82 -8.66
C ALA A 195 5.56 -11.86 -7.92
N TYR A 196 4.32 -12.29 -7.70
CA TYR A 196 3.28 -11.45 -7.10
C TYR A 196 3.08 -11.67 -5.60
N ASP A 197 3.46 -12.84 -5.07
CA ASP A 197 3.33 -13.18 -3.65
C ASP A 197 4.41 -12.53 -2.76
N LEU A 198 4.52 -13.01 -1.51
CA LEU A 198 5.53 -12.56 -0.55
C LEU A 198 6.97 -12.71 -1.06
N SER A 199 7.24 -13.57 -2.04
CA SER A 199 8.56 -13.68 -2.67
C SER A 199 8.96 -12.41 -3.45
N GLY A 200 8.02 -11.49 -3.69
CA GLY A 200 8.31 -10.13 -4.14
C GLY A 200 9.12 -9.29 -3.14
N LEU A 201 9.09 -9.68 -1.86
CA LEU A 201 9.80 -9.04 -0.74
C LEU A 201 11.05 -9.84 -0.34
N VAL A 202 12.08 -9.16 0.16
CA VAL A 202 13.28 -9.83 0.66
C VAL A 202 12.96 -10.65 1.92
N ILE A 203 12.16 -10.09 2.83
CA ILE A 203 11.69 -10.77 4.05
C ILE A 203 10.93 -12.05 3.70
N GLY A 204 10.03 -12.00 2.71
CA GLY A 204 9.27 -13.17 2.27
C GLY A 204 10.17 -14.28 1.74
N ARG A 205 11.08 -13.94 0.82
CA ARG A 205 12.06 -14.92 0.28
C ARG A 205 12.93 -15.54 1.36
N TYR A 206 13.33 -14.77 2.38
CA TYR A 206 14.12 -15.29 3.48
C TYR A 206 13.32 -16.29 4.31
N LEU A 207 12.08 -15.96 4.65
CA LEU A 207 11.21 -16.85 5.41
C LEU A 207 10.91 -18.13 4.62
N ASP A 208 10.59 -18.05 3.34
CA ASP A 208 10.31 -19.24 2.52
C ASP A 208 11.51 -20.20 2.47
N ARG A 209 12.73 -19.67 2.27
CA ARG A 209 13.97 -20.47 2.28
C ARG A 209 14.26 -21.08 3.65
N ALA A 210 13.95 -20.37 4.74
CA ALA A 210 14.17 -20.85 6.10
C ALA A 210 13.17 -21.96 6.50
N PHE A 211 11.95 -21.96 5.94
CA PHE A 211 10.93 -22.96 6.26
C PHE A 211 10.89 -24.15 5.31
N PHE A 212 11.24 -23.96 4.03
CA PHE A 212 11.15 -25.02 3.02
C PHE A 212 12.51 -25.51 2.52
N GLY A 213 13.62 -24.98 3.03
CA GLY A 213 14.97 -25.27 2.53
C GLY A 213 15.19 -24.69 1.13
N PRO A 214 16.43 -24.73 0.59
CA PRO A 214 16.62 -24.48 -0.83
C PRO A 214 15.90 -25.59 -1.58
N ASN A 215 14.81 -25.26 -2.28
CA ASN A 215 14.38 -26.10 -3.39
C ASN A 215 15.54 -26.09 -4.39
N GLU A 216 16.35 -27.14 -4.36
CA GLU A 216 17.25 -27.48 -5.47
C GLU A 216 16.39 -27.69 -6.74
N PRO A 217 16.94 -27.31 -7.91
CA PRO A 217 16.21 -27.17 -9.18
C PRO A 217 15.48 -28.42 -9.66
#